data_AF-A0A7X0Y0B9-F1
#
_entry.id   AF-A0A7X0Y0B9-F1
#
_cell.length_a   1.000
_cell.length_b   1.000
_cell.length_c   1.000
_cell.angle_alpha   90.00
_cell.angle_beta   90.00
_cell.angle_gamma   90.00
#
_symmetry.space_group_name_H-M   'P 1'
#
loop_
_entity.id
_entity.type
_entity.pdbx_description
1 polymer ?
#
loop_
_entity_poly.entity_id
_entity_poly.type
_entity_poly.pdbx_seq_one_letter_code
_entity_poly.pdbx_strand_id
1 'polypeptide(L)'
;MRKKNKLFIWMMAIIMVVSLAVPMGLHANAKEVTSKANTLASSDKAIVTKHEEETLTYDNQGRLLKSSNDQTSKDLTKEIKGSYTNEESNKINYTDFSAEEKGGLVSTYTASENSEIEKPKLKAAVVANTLRLGYDTLINSTNGTITTKITIVAMTGTPPVLLMAGNHLYAGNTYQGSYSKIMDHTREIPGTSIKPGLSYSKTYKVVASQFWIAKNHATAGWVGAGTKTTSGQTLPELLNKKGVVYPNVTVNVANKATLKMTRPTNAKMKIVPVANRTKWTTTTRTKFRNDFEAKYNVKIDWTNIQIHHMLPLQYGGTNAFSNLLPINTSIHQKIVSPWWAAY
;
A
#
# COMPACT_ATOMS: atom_id res chain seq x y z
N MET A 1 5.12 3.49 66.35
CA MET A 1 5.17 2.03 66.58
C MET A 1 5.84 1.36 65.39
N ARG A 2 7.07 0.85 65.58
CA ARG A 2 7.90 0.13 64.60
C ARG A 2 7.75 -1.39 64.85
N LYS A 3 7.55 -2.21 63.81
CA LYS A 3 7.83 -3.66 63.79
C LYS A 3 8.74 -3.90 62.57
N LYS A 4 10.07 -3.96 62.76
CA LYS A 4 10.96 -5.08 63.15
C LYS A 4 11.16 -6.13 62.04
N ASN A 5 12.39 -6.10 61.52
CA ASN A 5 13.12 -7.06 60.68
C ASN A 5 13.20 -8.48 61.25
N LYS A 6 13.49 -9.45 60.36
CA LYS A 6 14.51 -10.55 60.43
C LYS A 6 14.18 -11.57 59.32
N LEU A 7 14.92 -11.65 58.21
CA LEU A 7 16.17 -12.41 57.98
C LEU A 7 16.16 -13.83 58.60
N PHE A 8 16.05 -14.86 57.76
CA PHE A 8 16.48 -16.22 58.06
C PHE A 8 17.06 -16.90 56.82
N ILE A 9 17.95 -17.85 57.09
CA ILE A 9 19.15 -18.23 56.34
C ILE A 9 19.12 -19.77 56.15
N TRP A 10 19.56 -20.23 54.97
CA TRP A 10 20.18 -21.52 54.62
C TRP A 10 19.39 -22.84 54.55
N MET A 11 19.56 -23.59 53.45
CA MET A 11 20.33 -24.86 53.44
C MET A 11 20.82 -25.25 52.03
N MET A 12 22.12 -25.57 51.94
CA MET A 12 22.84 -26.15 50.79
C MET A 12 22.62 -27.67 50.69
N ALA A 13 22.74 -28.23 49.48
CA ALA A 13 23.41 -29.51 49.25
C ALA A 13 24.08 -29.54 47.86
N ILE A 14 25.37 -29.88 47.89
CA ILE A 14 26.36 -29.96 46.80
C ILE A 14 26.40 -31.39 46.29
N ILE A 15 26.46 -31.59 44.96
CA ILE A 15 27.20 -32.71 44.36
C ILE A 15 27.98 -32.19 43.15
N MET A 16 29.30 -32.15 43.27
CA MET A 16 30.27 -32.03 42.18
C MET A 16 30.49 -33.42 41.56
N VAL A 17 30.59 -33.47 40.23
CA VAL A 17 31.46 -34.43 39.54
C VAL A 17 32.36 -33.65 38.60
N VAL A 18 33.65 -33.67 38.90
CA VAL A 18 34.75 -33.16 38.07
C VAL A 18 35.26 -34.34 37.23
N SER A 19 35.43 -34.15 35.93
CA SER A 19 36.40 -34.93 35.14
C SER A 19 37.07 -34.04 34.09
N LEU A 20 38.35 -34.33 33.89
CA LEU A 20 39.42 -33.46 33.40
C LEU A 20 39.60 -33.48 31.86
N ALA A 21 40.02 -32.32 31.36
CA ALA A 21 41.01 -32.03 30.31
C ALA A 21 40.99 -32.77 28.95
N VAL A 22 40.98 -32.00 27.84
CA VAL A 22 42.13 -31.79 26.93
C VAL A 22 41.94 -30.44 26.19
N PRO A 23 42.99 -29.60 26.04
CA PRO A 23 42.98 -28.43 25.15
C PRO A 23 43.42 -28.86 23.74
N MET A 24 42.55 -28.72 22.74
CA MET A 24 42.96 -28.79 21.34
C MET A 24 42.70 -27.45 20.68
N GLY A 25 43.79 -26.81 20.28
CA GLY A 25 43.77 -25.66 19.42
C GLY A 25 43.09 -26.00 18.10
N LEU A 26 42.09 -25.20 17.76
CA LEU A 26 41.70 -24.97 16.39
C LEU A 26 41.78 -23.47 16.19
N HIS A 27 42.87 -23.04 15.54
CA HIS A 27 42.87 -21.83 14.74
C HIS A 27 41.79 -22.02 13.67
N ALA A 28 40.55 -21.66 14.00
CA ALA A 28 39.57 -21.33 12.99
C ALA A 28 39.98 -19.96 12.45
N ASN A 29 40.74 -19.97 11.36
CA ASN A 29 40.83 -18.85 10.45
C ASN A 29 39.44 -18.23 10.36
N ALA A 30 39.30 -16.99 10.84
CA ALA A 30 38.17 -16.16 10.49
C ALA A 30 38.19 -16.05 8.97
N LYS A 31 37.44 -16.92 8.29
CA LYS A 31 36.97 -16.63 6.95
C LYS A 31 36.15 -15.39 7.12
N GLU A 32 36.74 -14.27 6.72
CA GLU A 32 36.03 -13.04 6.40
C GLU A 32 34.88 -13.47 5.48
N VAL A 33 33.69 -13.62 6.07
CA VAL A 33 32.47 -13.83 5.30
C VAL A 33 32.27 -12.49 4.61
N THR A 34 32.80 -12.40 3.39
CA THR A 34 32.39 -11.41 2.40
C THR A 34 30.90 -11.60 2.19
N SER A 35 30.11 -10.93 3.02
CA SER A 35 28.66 -10.98 3.00
C SER A 35 28.21 -10.29 1.72
N LYS A 36 27.95 -11.09 0.68
CA LYS A 36 27.36 -10.61 -0.57
C LYS A 36 25.98 -10.03 -0.26
N ALA A 37 25.91 -8.72 -0.07
CA ALA A 37 24.65 -7.99 -0.04
C ALA A 37 24.07 -8.03 -1.45
N ASN A 38 23.21 -9.01 -1.76
CA ASN A 38 22.51 -9.02 -3.04
C ASN A 38 21.21 -9.83 -2.97
N THR A 39 20.18 -9.20 -2.41
CA THR A 39 18.82 -9.48 -2.87
C THR A 39 18.14 -8.13 -3.10
N LEU A 40 18.15 -7.73 -4.37
CA LEU A 40 17.54 -6.51 -4.88
C LEU A 40 16.26 -6.93 -5.60
N ALA A 41 15.12 -6.63 -4.99
CA ALA A 41 13.82 -6.95 -5.59
C ALA A 41 13.23 -5.69 -6.22
N SER A 42 12.77 -5.84 -7.46
CA SER A 42 11.91 -4.87 -8.14
C SER A 42 10.77 -5.64 -8.79
N SER A 43 9.53 -5.19 -8.57
CA SER A 43 8.36 -5.74 -9.24
C SER A 43 8.07 -4.96 -10.52
N ASP A 44 8.49 -5.50 -11.66
CA ASP A 44 8.02 -5.05 -12.98
C ASP A 44 6.84 -5.92 -13.41
N LYS A 45 5.68 -5.67 -12.81
CA LYS A 45 4.45 -6.36 -13.20
C LYS A 45 3.77 -5.55 -14.30
N ALA A 46 3.54 -6.18 -15.44
CA ALA A 46 2.78 -5.59 -16.55
C ALA A 46 1.35 -5.18 -16.11
N ILE A 47 0.80 -5.89 -15.13
CA ILE A 47 -0.49 -5.61 -14.51
C ILE A 47 -0.32 -5.59 -12.99
N VAL A 48 -0.70 -4.46 -12.38
CA VAL A 48 -0.81 -4.32 -10.92
C VAL A 48 -2.29 -4.27 -10.57
N THR A 49 -2.74 -5.17 -9.71
CA THR A 49 -4.13 -5.20 -9.21
C THR A 49 -4.15 -4.80 -7.74
N LYS A 50 -4.98 -3.81 -7.40
CA LYS A 50 -5.36 -3.51 -6.02
C LYS A 50 -6.79 -4.00 -5.81
N HIS A 51 -7.00 -4.78 -4.75
CA HIS A 51 -8.29 -5.38 -4.42
C HIS A 51 -8.76 -4.88 -3.06
N GLU A 52 -10.00 -4.41 -2.97
CA GLU A 52 -10.70 -4.04 -1.74
C GLU A 52 -12.01 -4.82 -1.68
N GLU A 53 -12.38 -5.31 -0.49
CA GLU A 53 -13.71 -5.89 -0.24
C GLU A 53 -14.45 -5.09 0.82
N GLU A 54 -15.74 -4.90 0.62
CA GLU A 54 -16.64 -4.31 1.61
C GLU A 54 -17.83 -5.22 1.83
N THR A 55 -18.31 -5.27 3.08
CA THR A 55 -19.50 -6.03 3.43
C THR A 55 -20.55 -5.10 4.00
N LEU A 56 -21.69 -5.05 3.33
CA LEU A 56 -22.91 -4.47 3.86
C LEU A 56 -23.66 -5.58 4.61
N THR A 57 -23.75 -5.44 5.94
CA THR A 57 -24.43 -6.41 6.81
C THR A 57 -25.67 -5.80 7.43
N TYR A 58 -26.72 -6.60 7.51
CA TYR A 58 -27.88 -6.34 8.34
C TYR A 58 -28.17 -7.53 9.27
N ASP A 59 -28.50 -7.18 10.52
CA ASP A 59 -28.79 -8.02 11.69
C ASP A 59 -27.56 -8.54 12.49
N ASN A 60 -27.54 -8.21 13.80
CA ASN A 60 -26.75 -8.92 14.83
C ASN A 60 -27.67 -9.64 15.84
N GLN A 61 -28.98 -9.71 15.60
CA GLN A 61 -29.99 -9.96 16.65
C GLN A 61 -31.29 -10.63 16.18
N GLY A 62 -31.48 -10.96 14.90
CA GLY A 62 -32.65 -11.75 14.46
C GLY A 62 -34.03 -11.20 14.80
N ARG A 63 -34.15 -9.91 15.15
CA ARG A 63 -35.46 -9.26 15.34
C ARG A 63 -35.74 -8.44 14.10
N LEU A 64 -36.92 -8.67 13.51
CA LEU A 64 -37.64 -7.59 12.84
C LEU A 64 -37.72 -6.45 13.84
N LEU A 65 -36.81 -5.47 13.74
CA LEU A 65 -37.16 -4.15 14.20
C LEU A 65 -38.34 -3.79 13.29
N LYS A 66 -39.56 -3.88 13.83
CA LYS A 66 -40.66 -3.11 13.30
C LYS A 66 -40.19 -1.67 13.37
N SER A 67 -39.51 -1.20 12.31
CA SER A 67 -39.55 0.19 11.92
C SER A 67 -41.02 0.55 12.01
N SER A 68 -41.36 1.51 12.86
CA SER A 68 -42.71 2.03 13.00
C SER A 68 -43.24 2.68 11.70
N ASN A 69 -42.47 2.64 10.62
CA ASN A 69 -42.89 3.00 9.28
C ASN A 69 -42.73 1.79 8.35
N ASP A 70 -43.83 1.38 7.73
CA ASP A 70 -43.87 0.56 6.52
C ASP A 70 -43.16 1.31 5.39
N GLN A 71 -41.83 1.42 5.44
CA GLN A 71 -41.08 2.03 4.35
C GLN A 71 -41.27 1.15 3.11
N THR A 72 -41.92 1.71 2.11
CA THR A 72 -42.15 1.00 0.86
C THR A 72 -40.83 0.88 0.10
N SER A 73 -40.74 -0.07 -0.84
CA SER A 73 -39.60 -0.18 -1.74
C SER A 73 -39.29 1.15 -2.49
N LYS A 74 -40.31 1.99 -2.70
CA LYS A 74 -40.15 3.32 -3.31
C LYS A 74 -39.46 4.31 -2.37
N ASP A 75 -39.83 4.32 -1.09
CA ASP A 75 -39.21 5.18 -0.08
C ASP A 75 -37.73 4.81 0.12
N LEU A 76 -37.45 3.50 0.20
CA LEU A 76 -36.07 2.99 0.26
C LEU A 76 -35.26 3.39 -0.97
N THR A 77 -35.84 3.27 -2.17
CA THR A 77 -35.15 3.65 -3.41
C THR A 77 -34.71 5.12 -3.37
N LYS A 78 -35.58 6.01 -2.89
CA LYS A 78 -35.26 7.44 -2.75
C LYS A 78 -34.18 7.67 -1.70
N GLU A 79 -34.27 7.00 -0.55
CA GLU A 79 -33.28 7.09 0.52
C GLU A 79 -31.90 6.62 0.06
N ILE A 80 -31.83 5.46 -0.63
CA ILE A 80 -30.58 4.90 -1.18
C ILE A 80 -29.91 5.88 -2.13
N LYS A 81 -30.68 6.46 -3.07
CA LYS A 81 -30.15 7.44 -4.02
C LYS A 81 -29.67 8.73 -3.33
N GLY A 82 -30.43 9.20 -2.34
CA GLY A 82 -30.07 10.37 -1.55
C GLY A 82 -28.78 10.17 -0.76
N SER A 83 -28.69 9.08 0.01
CA SER A 83 -27.51 8.73 0.81
C SER A 83 -26.27 8.53 -0.05
N TYR A 84 -26.39 7.86 -1.19
CA TYR A 84 -25.28 7.68 -2.13
C TYR A 84 -24.76 9.02 -2.69
N THR A 85 -25.68 9.88 -3.13
CA THR A 85 -25.33 11.18 -3.76
C THR A 85 -24.66 12.12 -2.77
N ASN A 86 -25.06 12.11 -1.49
CA ASN A 86 -24.48 12.97 -0.46
C ASN A 86 -23.00 12.65 -0.16
N GLU A 87 -22.58 11.42 -0.41
CA GLU A 87 -21.21 10.94 -0.20
C GLU A 87 -20.34 11.02 -1.47
N GLU A 88 -20.97 11.24 -2.62
CA GLU A 88 -20.26 11.50 -3.87
C GLU A 88 -19.62 12.89 -3.86
N SER A 89 -18.32 12.92 -4.12
CA SER A 89 -17.60 14.17 -4.30
C SER A 89 -16.75 14.14 -5.57
N ASN A 90 -16.74 15.26 -6.30
CA ASN A 90 -15.84 15.48 -7.43
C ASN A 90 -14.39 15.72 -7.00
N LYS A 91 -14.15 15.94 -5.70
CA LYS A 91 -12.82 16.09 -5.12
C LYS A 91 -12.69 15.34 -3.80
N ILE A 92 -11.54 14.73 -3.57
CA ILE A 92 -11.20 14.15 -2.27
C ILE A 92 -9.90 14.78 -1.77
N ASN A 93 -9.73 14.79 -0.46
CA ASN A 93 -8.47 15.15 0.17
C ASN A 93 -7.88 13.89 0.82
N TYR A 94 -6.62 13.62 0.53
CA TYR A 94 -5.88 12.49 1.08
C TYR A 94 -4.80 13.01 2.03
N THR A 95 -4.75 12.42 3.23
CA THR A 95 -3.69 12.64 4.20
C THR A 95 -3.31 11.30 4.83
N ASP A 96 -2.06 10.89 4.64
CA ASP A 96 -1.44 9.77 5.34
C ASP A 96 -0.62 10.30 6.51
N PHE A 97 -1.16 10.19 7.72
CA PHE A 97 -0.48 10.64 8.94
C PHE A 97 0.75 9.81 9.32
N SER A 98 0.94 8.65 8.68
CA SER A 98 2.12 7.80 8.90
C SER A 98 3.26 8.08 7.92
N ALA A 99 3.00 8.83 6.84
CA ALA A 99 4.00 9.12 5.83
C ALA A 99 5.04 10.13 6.32
N GLU A 100 6.32 9.85 6.05
CA GLU A 100 7.41 10.79 6.28
C GLU A 100 7.80 11.46 4.95
N GLU A 101 7.71 12.80 4.91
CA GLU A 101 8.16 13.59 3.77
C GLU A 101 9.50 14.28 4.08
N LYS A 102 10.50 14.03 3.24
CA LYS A 102 11.83 14.65 3.38
C LYS A 102 12.48 14.88 2.03
N GLY A 103 12.88 16.13 1.77
CA GLY A 103 13.60 16.48 0.54
C GLY A 103 12.82 16.23 -0.75
N GLY A 104 11.48 16.38 -0.72
CA GLY A 104 10.62 16.13 -1.88
C GLY A 104 10.34 14.65 -2.16
N LEU A 105 10.67 13.77 -1.21
CA LEU A 105 10.39 12.34 -1.25
C LEU A 105 9.44 11.96 -0.12
N VAL A 106 8.57 10.99 -0.37
CA VAL A 106 7.66 10.38 0.61
C VAL A 106 8.03 8.92 0.83
N SER A 107 8.21 8.54 2.10
CA SER A 107 8.29 7.16 2.53
C SER A 107 6.93 6.72 3.04
N THR A 108 6.33 5.74 2.36
CA THR A 108 5.05 5.15 2.77
C THR A 108 5.34 3.86 3.53
N TYR A 109 4.76 3.70 4.72
CA TYR A 109 4.69 2.39 5.36
C TYR A 109 3.74 1.52 4.54
N THR A 110 4.30 0.69 3.67
CA THR A 110 3.57 -0.46 3.15
C THR A 110 3.40 -1.40 4.34
N ALA A 111 2.23 -1.35 5.00
CA ALA A 111 1.76 -2.52 5.74
C ALA A 111 1.96 -3.72 4.81
N SER A 112 2.69 -4.73 5.31
CA SER A 112 3.06 -5.91 4.54
C SER A 112 1.89 -6.44 3.72
N GLU A 113 2.14 -6.85 2.48
CA GLU A 113 1.18 -7.53 1.58
C GLU A 113 0.58 -8.84 2.15
N ASN A 114 0.80 -9.15 3.43
CA ASN A 114 0.31 -10.33 4.15
C ASN A 114 -0.52 -9.96 5.40
N SER A 115 -1.31 -8.90 5.38
CA SER A 115 -2.49 -8.92 6.24
C SER A 115 -3.52 -9.83 5.55
N GLU A 116 -3.37 -11.14 5.73
CA GLU A 116 -4.55 -11.99 5.73
C GLU A 116 -5.46 -11.39 6.79
N ILE A 117 -6.47 -10.64 6.36
CA ILE A 117 -7.58 -10.32 7.24
C ILE A 117 -8.11 -11.68 7.65
N GLU A 118 -7.91 -12.03 8.92
CA GLU A 118 -8.42 -13.24 9.51
C GLU A 118 -9.92 -13.25 9.19
N LYS A 119 -10.32 -14.08 8.21
CA LYS A 119 -11.72 -14.21 7.82
C LYS A 119 -12.45 -14.54 9.12
N PRO A 120 -13.39 -13.69 9.59
CA PRO A 120 -14.08 -13.99 10.82
C PRO A 120 -14.71 -15.37 10.66
N LYS A 121 -14.29 -16.33 11.51
CA LYS A 121 -14.94 -17.62 11.61
C LYS A 121 -16.38 -17.33 12.04
N LEU A 122 -17.29 -17.39 11.07
CA LEU A 122 -18.73 -17.30 11.30
C LEU A 122 -19.09 -18.40 12.30
N LYS A 123 -19.24 -18.02 13.57
CA LYS A 123 -19.97 -18.84 14.54
C LYS A 123 -21.39 -18.94 14.00
N ALA A 124 -21.95 -20.15 13.99
CA ALA A 124 -23.32 -20.38 13.57
C ALA A 124 -24.27 -19.53 14.44
N ALA A 125 -24.75 -18.42 13.86
CA ALA A 125 -25.72 -17.52 14.43
C ALA A 125 -26.50 -16.90 13.25
N VAL A 126 -27.82 -16.83 13.43
CA VAL A 126 -28.89 -16.17 12.65
C VAL A 126 -28.50 -15.59 11.28
N VAL A 127 -29.24 -15.97 10.24
CA VAL A 127 -28.97 -15.63 8.82
C VAL A 127 -29.05 -14.12 8.58
N ALA A 128 -27.94 -13.42 8.86
CA ALA A 128 -27.76 -12.04 8.49
C ALA A 128 -27.91 -11.87 6.97
N ASN A 129 -28.65 -10.85 6.56
CA ASN A 129 -28.63 -10.43 5.16
C ASN A 129 -27.29 -9.75 4.93
N THR A 130 -26.43 -10.36 4.13
CA THR A 130 -25.12 -9.81 3.79
C THR A 130 -24.99 -9.61 2.30
N LEU A 131 -24.33 -8.53 1.92
CA LEU A 131 -23.94 -8.25 0.55
C LEU A 131 -22.46 -7.85 0.56
N ARG A 132 -21.62 -8.72 -0.01
CA ARG A 132 -20.18 -8.47 -0.14
C ARG A 132 -19.86 -7.98 -1.55
N LEU A 133 -19.18 -6.84 -1.61
CA LEU A 133 -18.72 -6.19 -2.83
C LEU A 133 -17.20 -6.29 -2.91
N GLY A 134 -16.69 -6.56 -4.11
CA GLY A 134 -15.28 -6.58 -4.43
C GLY A 134 -14.97 -5.49 -5.44
N TYR A 135 -13.91 -4.74 -5.18
CA TYR A 135 -13.47 -3.62 -5.99
C TYR A 135 -12.04 -3.86 -6.44
N ASP A 136 -11.84 -3.94 -7.75
CA ASP A 136 -10.50 -4.06 -8.32
C ASP A 136 -10.10 -2.75 -8.98
N THR A 137 -8.83 -2.37 -8.81
CA THR A 137 -8.15 -1.36 -9.63
C THR A 137 -6.98 -2.02 -10.34
N LEU A 138 -7.10 -2.19 -11.65
CA LEU A 138 -6.10 -2.83 -12.50
C LEU A 138 -5.33 -1.76 -13.27
N ILE A 139 -4.05 -1.60 -12.97
CA ILE A 139 -3.12 -0.74 -13.69
C ILE A 139 -2.37 -1.61 -14.68
N ASN A 140 -2.56 -1.36 -15.98
CA ASN A 140 -1.91 -2.10 -17.05
C ASN A 140 -0.91 -1.20 -17.77
N SER A 141 0.38 -1.52 -17.63
CA SER A 141 1.48 -0.73 -18.20
C SER A 141 1.70 -0.97 -19.69
N THR A 142 1.23 -2.12 -20.22
CA THR A 142 1.31 -2.44 -21.66
C THR A 142 0.40 -1.52 -22.48
N ASN A 143 -0.83 -1.31 -22.00
CA ASN A 143 -1.79 -0.44 -22.68
C ASN A 143 -1.89 0.95 -22.04
N GLY A 144 -1.21 1.20 -20.92
CA GLY A 144 -1.22 2.46 -20.19
C GLY A 144 -2.62 2.85 -19.69
N THR A 145 -3.33 1.89 -19.10
CA THR A 145 -4.71 2.11 -18.62
C THR A 145 -4.88 1.76 -17.15
N ILE A 146 -5.91 2.35 -16.54
CA ILE A 146 -6.41 1.99 -15.22
C ILE A 146 -7.86 1.53 -15.41
N THR A 147 -8.18 0.31 -14.98
CA THR A 147 -9.53 -0.24 -15.02
C THR A 147 -10.05 -0.39 -13.60
N THR A 148 -11.20 0.21 -13.30
CA THR A 148 -11.91 -0.04 -12.05
C THR A 148 -13.01 -1.07 -12.29
N LYS A 149 -13.16 -2.01 -11.36
CA LYS A 149 -14.17 -3.08 -11.41
C LYS A 149 -14.99 -3.08 -10.12
N ILE A 150 -16.27 -3.37 -10.26
CA ILE A 150 -17.21 -3.63 -9.15
C ILE A 150 -17.72 -5.06 -9.36
N THR A 151 -17.66 -5.89 -8.32
CA THR A 151 -18.13 -7.28 -8.35
C THR A 151 -19.02 -7.56 -7.14
N ILE A 152 -20.17 -8.18 -7.34
CA ILE A 152 -20.93 -8.77 -6.24
C ILE A 152 -20.26 -10.10 -5.92
N VAL A 153 -19.53 -10.16 -4.80
CA VAL A 153 -18.71 -11.33 -4.43
C VAL A 153 -19.57 -12.41 -3.80
N ALA A 154 -20.40 -12.03 -2.84
CA ALA A 154 -21.26 -12.95 -2.12
C ALA A 154 -22.52 -12.24 -1.61
N MET A 155 -23.57 -13.02 -1.40
CA MET A 155 -24.81 -12.54 -0.79
C MET A 155 -25.44 -13.66 0.03
N THR A 156 -25.98 -13.32 1.19
CA THR A 156 -26.80 -14.21 2.02
C THR A 156 -28.14 -13.54 2.32
N GLY A 157 -29.19 -14.36 2.46
CA GLY A 157 -30.53 -13.87 2.77
C GLY A 157 -31.22 -13.18 1.58
N THR A 158 -32.10 -12.21 1.87
CA THR A 158 -32.87 -11.49 0.85
C THR A 158 -32.02 -10.41 0.17
N PRO A 159 -32.11 -10.26 -1.17
CA PRO A 159 -31.47 -9.15 -1.85
C PRO A 159 -32.02 -7.80 -1.37
N PRO A 160 -31.20 -6.74 -1.34
CA PRO A 160 -31.70 -5.40 -1.12
C PRO A 160 -32.61 -4.97 -2.28
N VAL A 161 -33.48 -4.00 -2.03
CA VAL A 161 -34.38 -3.41 -3.02
C VAL A 161 -33.60 -2.77 -4.17
N LEU A 162 -32.48 -2.12 -3.82
CA LEU A 162 -31.59 -1.44 -4.74
C LEU A 162 -30.17 -1.47 -4.14
N LEU A 163 -29.18 -1.56 -5.01
CA LEU A 163 -27.78 -1.29 -4.71
C LEU A 163 -27.31 -0.15 -5.61
N MET A 164 -26.77 0.92 -5.02
CA MET A 164 -25.88 1.84 -5.71
C MET A 164 -24.44 1.52 -5.34
N ALA A 165 -23.58 1.28 -6.32
CA ALA A 165 -22.17 0.98 -6.11
C ALA A 165 -21.30 1.80 -7.06
N GLY A 166 -20.24 2.38 -6.51
CA GLY A 166 -19.26 3.22 -7.19
C GLY A 166 -17.85 2.71 -6.99
N ASN A 167 -17.02 2.82 -8.03
CA ASN A 167 -15.57 2.65 -7.96
C ASN A 167 -14.88 3.68 -8.86
N HIS A 168 -14.82 4.91 -8.36
CA HIS A 168 -14.40 6.07 -9.15
C HIS A 168 -12.90 6.25 -9.04
N LEU A 169 -12.32 6.81 -10.10
CA LEU A 169 -10.88 7.07 -10.18
C LEU A 169 -10.63 8.57 -10.06
N TYR A 170 -9.69 8.89 -9.18
CA TYR A 170 -9.27 10.25 -8.84
C TYR A 170 -7.78 10.43 -9.15
N ALA A 171 -7.41 11.63 -9.59
CA ALA A 171 -6.03 12.00 -9.90
C ALA A 171 -5.60 13.28 -9.18
N GLY A 172 -4.36 13.28 -8.68
CA GLY A 172 -3.74 14.38 -7.93
C GLY A 172 -2.30 14.62 -8.37
N ASN A 173 -1.78 15.82 -8.09
CA ASN A 173 -0.39 16.16 -8.42
C ASN A 173 0.58 15.89 -7.27
N THR A 174 0.08 15.76 -6.05
CA THR A 174 0.87 15.55 -4.83
C THR A 174 0.40 14.30 -4.11
N TYR A 175 1.31 13.62 -3.41
CA TYR A 175 0.96 12.42 -2.64
C TYR A 175 -0.09 12.76 -1.56
N GLN A 176 0.19 13.77 -0.74
CA GLN A 176 -0.78 14.36 0.18
C GLN A 176 -1.55 15.49 -0.51
N GLY A 177 -2.84 15.64 -0.21
CA GLY A 177 -3.66 16.79 -0.64
C GLY A 177 -4.84 16.41 -1.54
N SER A 178 -5.18 17.31 -2.46
CA SER A 178 -6.44 17.22 -3.21
C SER A 178 -6.32 16.41 -4.50
N TYR A 179 -7.31 15.54 -4.73
CA TYR A 179 -7.48 14.74 -5.93
C TYR A 179 -8.83 15.03 -6.57
N SER A 180 -8.86 15.14 -7.89
CA SER A 180 -10.10 15.38 -8.66
C SER A 180 -10.60 14.10 -9.31
N LYS A 181 -11.91 13.87 -9.31
CA LYS A 181 -12.55 12.74 -9.99
C LYS A 181 -12.31 12.87 -11.48
N ILE A 182 -11.65 11.90 -12.10
CA ILE A 182 -11.41 11.88 -13.54
C ILE A 182 -12.26 10.84 -14.28
N MET A 183 -12.81 9.87 -13.56
CA MET A 183 -13.68 8.84 -14.11
C MET A 183 -14.70 8.44 -13.07
N ASP A 184 -15.96 8.75 -13.37
CA ASP A 184 -17.11 8.25 -12.63
C ASP A 184 -17.49 6.84 -13.10
N HIS A 185 -17.54 5.88 -12.18
CA HIS A 185 -18.00 4.52 -12.44
C HIS A 185 -19.04 4.13 -11.38
N THR A 186 -20.24 4.66 -11.53
CA THR A 186 -21.42 4.33 -10.73
C THR A 186 -22.29 3.27 -11.41
N ARG A 187 -22.89 2.40 -10.61
CA ARG A 187 -23.90 1.42 -11.04
C ARG A 187 -25.09 1.45 -10.09
N GLU A 188 -26.27 1.57 -10.68
CA GLU A 188 -27.54 1.33 -10.03
C GLU A 188 -27.99 -0.09 -10.41
N ILE A 189 -28.16 -0.96 -9.41
CA ILE A 189 -28.43 -2.38 -9.60
C ILE A 189 -29.74 -2.70 -8.86
N PRO A 190 -30.84 -2.92 -9.59
CA PRO A 190 -32.12 -3.31 -9.00
C PRO A 190 -32.00 -4.65 -8.26
N GLY A 191 -32.74 -4.81 -7.16
CA GLY A 191 -32.68 -6.01 -6.31
C GLY A 191 -32.84 -7.34 -7.06
N THR A 192 -33.68 -7.36 -8.09
CA THR A 192 -33.91 -8.53 -8.96
C THR A 192 -32.69 -8.95 -9.78
N SER A 193 -31.73 -8.05 -9.95
CA SER A 193 -30.49 -8.26 -10.71
C SER A 193 -29.29 -8.57 -9.81
N ILE A 194 -29.40 -8.39 -8.50
CA ILE A 194 -28.30 -8.61 -7.55
C ILE A 194 -28.02 -10.10 -7.41
N LYS A 195 -26.87 -10.54 -7.93
CA LYS A 195 -26.45 -11.95 -7.95
C LYS A 195 -24.92 -12.04 -7.78
N PRO A 196 -24.40 -12.99 -6.99
CA PRO A 196 -22.97 -13.25 -6.95
C PRO A 196 -22.38 -13.46 -8.35
N GLY A 197 -21.19 -12.91 -8.60
CA GLY A 197 -20.50 -12.95 -9.88
C GLY A 197 -20.87 -11.82 -10.85
N LEU A 198 -21.96 -11.07 -10.63
CA LEU A 198 -22.28 -9.89 -11.43
C LEU A 198 -21.15 -8.86 -11.27
N SER A 199 -20.63 -8.37 -12.39
CA SER A 199 -19.54 -7.39 -12.36
C SER A 199 -19.66 -6.34 -13.47
N TYR A 200 -19.08 -5.18 -13.18
CA TYR A 200 -19.02 -4.03 -14.08
C TYR A 200 -17.60 -3.48 -14.06
N SER A 201 -17.11 -3.04 -15.23
CA SER A 201 -15.79 -2.42 -15.34
C SER A 201 -15.85 -1.12 -16.14
N LYS A 202 -14.91 -0.23 -15.85
CA LYS A 202 -14.68 0.99 -16.63
C LYS A 202 -13.18 1.28 -16.70
N THR A 203 -12.70 1.64 -17.88
CA THR A 203 -11.28 1.84 -18.16
C THR A 203 -10.99 3.29 -18.51
N TYR A 204 -9.87 3.79 -17.97
CA TYR A 204 -9.31 5.11 -18.24
C TYR A 204 -7.91 4.99 -18.84
N LYS A 205 -7.61 5.80 -19.86
CA LYS A 205 -6.29 5.89 -20.48
C LYS A 205 -5.43 6.92 -19.73
N VAL A 206 -4.29 6.52 -19.20
CA VAL A 206 -3.35 7.43 -18.55
C VAL A 206 -2.74 8.36 -19.60
N VAL A 207 -2.81 9.68 -19.34
CA VAL A 207 -2.29 10.73 -20.23
C VAL A 207 -1.23 11.62 -19.58
N ALA A 208 -1.07 11.55 -18.27
CA ALA A 208 -0.14 12.38 -17.51
C ALA A 208 0.42 11.64 -16.30
N SER A 209 1.64 12.02 -15.91
CA SER A 209 2.26 11.59 -14.67
C SER A 209 1.53 12.22 -13.48
N GLN A 210 0.86 11.39 -12.67
CA GLN A 210 -0.01 11.82 -11.56
C GLN A 210 -0.08 10.74 -10.48
N PHE A 211 -0.55 11.13 -9.30
CA PHE A 211 -0.99 10.19 -8.28
C PHE A 211 -2.44 9.77 -8.53
N TRP A 212 -2.73 8.49 -8.34
CA TRP A 212 -4.03 7.88 -8.63
C TRP A 212 -4.61 7.20 -7.39
N ILE A 213 -5.88 7.46 -7.11
CA ILE A 213 -6.67 6.82 -6.05
C ILE A 213 -7.95 6.29 -6.67
N ALA A 214 -8.25 5.01 -6.48
CA ALA A 214 -9.61 4.51 -6.59
C ALA A 214 -10.32 4.69 -5.24
N LYS A 215 -11.52 5.26 -5.28
CA LYS A 215 -12.41 5.36 -4.12
C LYS A 215 -13.71 4.65 -4.45
N ASN A 216 -14.06 3.70 -3.61
CA ASN A 216 -15.28 2.94 -3.70
C ASN A 216 -16.29 3.42 -2.66
N HIS A 217 -17.56 3.34 -3.03
CA HIS A 217 -18.67 3.75 -2.20
C HIS A 217 -19.89 2.94 -2.61
N ALA A 218 -20.63 2.39 -1.65
CA ALA A 218 -21.87 1.69 -1.94
C ALA A 218 -22.93 1.99 -0.90
N THR A 219 -24.18 2.06 -1.37
CA THR A 219 -25.37 2.14 -0.54
C THR A 219 -26.40 1.13 -1.02
N ALA A 220 -26.93 0.33 -0.11
CA ALA A 220 -28.01 -0.62 -0.38
C ALA A 220 -29.09 -0.52 0.70
N GLY A 221 -30.31 -0.95 0.40
CA GLY A 221 -31.39 -0.94 1.40
C GLY A 221 -32.30 -2.16 1.33
N TRP A 222 -32.73 -2.64 2.50
CA TRP A 222 -33.58 -3.80 2.67
C TRP A 222 -34.89 -3.41 3.33
N VAL A 223 -36.00 -3.97 2.84
CA VAL A 223 -37.32 -3.75 3.44
C VAL A 223 -37.29 -4.20 4.91
N GLY A 224 -37.74 -3.33 5.82
CA GLY A 224 -37.71 -3.56 7.27
C GLY A 224 -36.36 -3.27 7.96
N ALA A 225 -35.34 -2.85 7.20
CA ALA A 225 -33.98 -2.66 7.69
C ALA A 225 -33.37 -1.27 7.39
N GLY A 226 -33.94 -0.55 6.42
CA GLY A 226 -33.45 0.75 5.97
C GLY A 226 -32.19 0.62 5.11
N THR A 227 -31.40 1.69 5.06
CA THR A 227 -30.20 1.79 4.22
C THR A 227 -28.90 1.50 4.98
N LYS A 228 -27.92 0.97 4.25
CA LYS A 228 -26.55 0.76 4.72
C LYS A 228 -25.57 1.26 3.68
N THR A 229 -24.52 1.91 4.18
CA THR A 229 -23.50 2.57 3.36
C THR A 229 -22.12 2.12 3.79
N THR A 230 -21.22 1.98 2.82
CA THR A 230 -19.81 1.65 3.01
C THR A 230 -18.96 2.45 2.03
N SER A 231 -17.70 2.70 2.38
CA SER A 231 -16.74 3.35 1.51
C SER A 231 -15.31 2.98 1.89
N GLY A 232 -14.47 2.97 0.87
CA GLY A 232 -13.07 2.57 0.93
C GLY A 232 -12.29 3.32 -0.14
N GLN A 233 -10.97 3.20 -0.07
CA GLN A 233 -10.09 3.77 -1.06
C GLN A 233 -8.69 3.18 -0.98
N THR A 234 -8.09 3.01 -2.15
CA THR A 234 -6.68 2.66 -2.30
C THR A 234 -5.74 3.78 -1.80
N LEU A 235 -4.51 3.40 -1.44
CA LEU A 235 -3.41 4.35 -1.29
C LEU A 235 -3.03 4.98 -2.64
N PRO A 236 -2.57 6.25 -2.66
CA PRO A 236 -2.11 6.91 -3.88
C PRO A 236 -0.99 6.15 -4.57
N GLU A 237 -1.16 5.88 -5.87
CA GLU A 237 -0.10 5.32 -6.71
C GLU A 237 0.43 6.36 -7.69
N LEU A 238 1.75 6.56 -7.70
CA LEU A 238 2.39 7.42 -8.70
C LEU A 238 2.59 6.64 -10.00
N LEU A 239 1.99 7.12 -11.09
CA LEU A 239 2.21 6.58 -12.43
C LEU A 239 2.91 7.63 -13.28
N ASN A 240 3.71 7.17 -14.26
CA ASN A 240 4.19 8.03 -15.34
C ASN A 240 3.13 8.15 -16.46
N LYS A 241 3.38 8.97 -17.49
CA LYS A 241 2.42 9.19 -18.60
C LYS A 241 2.14 7.96 -19.47
N LYS A 242 2.90 6.86 -19.30
CA LYS A 242 2.64 5.56 -19.95
C LYS A 242 1.83 4.61 -19.07
N GLY A 243 1.38 5.04 -17.90
CA GLY A 243 0.62 4.21 -16.97
C GLY A 243 1.47 3.17 -16.25
N VAL A 244 2.79 3.39 -16.14
CA VAL A 244 3.69 2.53 -15.38
C VAL A 244 3.76 3.02 -13.94
N VAL A 245 3.52 2.13 -12.98
CA VAL A 245 3.66 2.42 -11.54
C VAL A 245 5.11 2.76 -11.21
N TYR A 246 5.31 3.75 -10.33
CA TYR A 246 6.64 4.10 -9.84
C TYR A 246 7.31 2.88 -9.20
N PRO A 247 8.55 2.53 -9.59
CA PRO A 247 9.11 1.23 -9.21
C PRO A 247 9.23 1.08 -7.70
N ASN A 248 8.81 -0.07 -7.19
CA ASN A 248 9.08 -0.46 -5.80
C ASN A 248 10.41 -1.23 -5.76
N VAL A 249 11.48 -0.56 -5.36
CA VAL A 249 12.83 -1.15 -5.27
C VAL A 249 13.24 -1.25 -3.81
N THR A 250 13.64 -2.45 -3.39
CA THR A 250 14.16 -2.72 -2.05
C THR A 250 15.61 -3.18 -2.11
N VAL A 251 16.45 -2.60 -1.25
CA VAL A 251 17.87 -2.91 -1.08
C VAL A 251 18.06 -3.55 0.29
N ASN A 252 18.37 -4.85 0.29
CA ASN A 252 18.72 -5.58 1.50
C ASN A 252 20.23 -5.51 1.73
N VAL A 253 20.62 -4.84 2.81
CA VAL A 253 22.01 -4.71 3.25
C VAL A 253 22.28 -5.80 4.28
N ALA A 254 22.74 -6.96 3.84
CA ALA A 254 23.26 -8.09 4.63
C ALA A 254 22.90 -8.13 6.14
N ASN A 255 21.61 -8.31 6.48
CA ASN A 255 21.10 -8.38 7.87
C ASN A 255 21.30 -7.11 8.73
N LYS A 256 21.59 -5.96 8.12
CA LYS A 256 21.78 -4.66 8.77
C LYS A 256 20.63 -3.71 8.55
N ALA A 257 20.13 -3.63 7.32
CA ALA A 257 19.05 -2.72 6.96
C ALA A 257 18.34 -3.17 5.68
N THR A 258 17.07 -2.79 5.59
CA THR A 258 16.29 -2.85 4.35
C THR A 258 15.93 -1.43 3.96
N LEU A 259 16.49 -0.96 2.83
CA LEU A 259 16.24 0.38 2.30
C LEU A 259 15.21 0.28 1.19
N LYS A 260 14.23 1.17 1.20
CA LYS A 260 13.21 1.25 0.14
C LYS A 260 13.43 2.51 -0.68
N MET A 261 13.26 2.38 -1.99
CA MET A 261 13.19 3.54 -2.86
C MET A 261 11.94 4.35 -2.51
N THR A 262 12.15 5.60 -2.08
CA THR A 262 11.05 6.51 -1.78
C THR A 262 10.54 7.14 -3.06
N ARG A 263 9.25 7.52 -3.04
CA ARG A 263 8.59 8.13 -4.19
C ARG A 263 8.72 9.65 -4.10
N PRO A 264 8.72 10.41 -5.20
CA PRO A 264 8.53 11.86 -5.15
C PRO A 264 7.24 12.23 -4.40
N THR A 265 7.19 13.40 -3.76
CA THR A 265 5.94 13.95 -3.18
C THR A 265 5.07 14.62 -4.23
N ASN A 266 5.63 14.93 -5.41
CA ASN A 266 4.97 15.68 -6.47
C ASN A 266 5.20 15.01 -7.85
N ALA A 267 4.13 14.89 -8.63
CA ALA A 267 4.11 14.31 -9.96
C ALA A 267 4.23 15.36 -11.10
N LYS A 268 4.28 16.65 -10.76
CA LYS A 268 4.48 17.80 -11.66
C LYS A 268 5.72 18.62 -11.29
N MET A 269 6.84 17.92 -11.20
CA MET A 269 8.18 18.49 -10.99
C MET A 269 8.69 19.27 -12.20
N LYS A 270 9.28 20.44 -11.93
CA LYS A 270 9.91 21.30 -12.95
C LYS A 270 11.32 20.78 -13.28
N ILE A 271 11.73 20.98 -14.53
CA ILE A 271 13.11 20.69 -14.94
C ILE A 271 14.04 21.77 -14.37
N VAL A 272 15.07 21.33 -13.65
CA VAL A 272 16.17 22.19 -13.20
C VAL A 272 17.20 22.30 -14.33
N PRO A 273 17.62 23.50 -14.75
CA PRO A 273 18.69 23.69 -15.73
C PRO A 273 19.99 23.00 -15.30
N VAL A 274 20.75 22.42 -16.25
CA VAL A 274 21.96 21.64 -15.95
C VAL A 274 22.96 22.41 -15.08
N ALA A 275 23.14 23.71 -15.35
CA ALA A 275 24.03 24.59 -14.59
C ALA A 275 23.66 24.72 -13.10
N ASN A 276 22.37 24.53 -12.76
CA ASN A 276 21.84 24.67 -11.41
C ASN A 276 21.72 23.33 -10.68
N ARG A 277 22.05 22.21 -11.33
CA ARG A 277 22.02 20.88 -10.71
C ARG A 277 23.29 20.67 -9.88
N THR A 278 23.18 20.00 -8.74
CA THR A 278 24.37 19.58 -7.99
C THR A 278 25.24 18.68 -8.85
N LYS A 279 26.55 18.93 -8.91
CA LYS A 279 27.47 18.18 -9.77
C LYS A 279 27.59 16.72 -9.30
N TRP A 280 27.42 15.76 -10.20
CA TRP A 280 27.59 14.34 -9.93
C TRP A 280 28.89 13.81 -10.53
N THR A 281 29.97 13.85 -9.74
CA THR A 281 31.35 13.58 -10.19
C THR A 281 31.85 12.23 -9.67
N THR A 282 33.05 11.81 -10.08
CA THR A 282 33.70 10.62 -9.51
C THR A 282 33.91 10.77 -8.01
N THR A 283 34.32 11.96 -7.54
CA THR A 283 34.51 12.26 -6.12
C THR A 283 33.23 12.08 -5.30
N THR A 284 32.09 12.59 -5.77
CA THR A 284 30.82 12.44 -5.05
C THR A 284 30.34 10.99 -5.03
N ARG A 285 30.57 10.24 -6.12
CA ARG A 285 30.28 8.80 -6.17
C ARG A 285 31.12 8.03 -5.17
N THR A 286 32.45 8.23 -5.16
CA THR A 286 33.36 7.55 -4.23
C THR A 286 33.01 7.89 -2.78
N LYS A 287 32.69 9.15 -2.48
CA LYS A 287 32.24 9.55 -1.16
C LYS A 287 31.00 8.77 -0.72
N PHE A 288 29.97 8.69 -1.56
CA PHE A 288 28.77 7.93 -1.24
C PHE A 288 29.08 6.45 -0.97
N ARG A 289 29.91 5.81 -1.81
CA ARG A 289 30.30 4.40 -1.61
C ARG A 289 30.94 4.18 -0.25
N ASN A 290 31.90 5.03 0.11
CA ASN A 290 32.59 4.96 1.40
C ASN A 290 31.64 5.22 2.57
N ASP A 291 30.81 6.26 2.48
CA ASP A 291 29.83 6.59 3.52
C ASP A 291 28.81 5.45 3.71
N PHE A 292 28.38 4.80 2.63
CA PHE A 292 27.43 3.69 2.68
C PHE A 292 28.03 2.46 3.33
N GLU A 293 29.22 2.04 2.90
CA GLU A 293 29.96 0.93 3.48
C GLU A 293 30.25 1.15 4.97
N ALA A 294 30.67 2.37 5.34
CA ALA A 294 30.92 2.74 6.72
C ALA A 294 29.64 2.72 7.56
N LYS A 295 28.55 3.35 7.07
CA LYS A 295 27.28 3.46 7.80
C LYS A 295 26.67 2.11 8.13
N TYR A 296 26.73 1.16 7.19
CA TYR A 296 26.14 -0.16 7.38
C TYR A 296 27.14 -1.24 7.80
N ASN A 297 28.42 -0.88 7.91
CA ASN A 297 29.53 -1.80 8.20
C ASN A 297 29.52 -3.02 7.25
N VAL A 298 29.57 -2.73 5.95
CA VAL A 298 29.57 -3.72 4.86
C VAL A 298 30.63 -3.40 3.82
N LYS A 299 31.03 -4.41 3.04
CA LYS A 299 31.85 -4.25 1.84
C LYS A 299 31.04 -4.63 0.61
N ILE A 300 30.92 -3.72 -0.36
CA ILE A 300 30.09 -3.91 -1.55
C ILE A 300 31.00 -4.07 -2.77
N ASP A 301 30.73 -5.11 -3.57
CA ASP A 301 31.26 -5.18 -4.92
C ASP A 301 30.44 -4.25 -5.83
N TRP A 302 31.04 -3.12 -6.18
CA TRP A 302 30.40 -2.07 -6.99
C TRP A 302 30.36 -2.38 -8.49
N THR A 303 30.88 -3.53 -8.95
CA THR A 303 30.99 -3.86 -10.38
C THR A 303 29.63 -3.86 -11.09
N ASN A 304 28.59 -4.40 -10.43
CA ASN A 304 27.22 -4.48 -10.98
C ASN A 304 26.21 -3.61 -10.23
N ILE A 305 26.70 -2.62 -9.47
CA ILE A 305 25.88 -1.73 -8.65
C ILE A 305 26.09 -0.29 -9.11
N GLN A 306 24.98 0.38 -9.41
CA GLN A 306 24.94 1.80 -9.71
C GLN A 306 24.27 2.56 -8.57
N ILE A 307 24.73 3.77 -8.34
CA ILE A 307 24.13 4.69 -7.37
C ILE A 307 23.03 5.44 -8.12
N HIS A 308 21.79 5.29 -7.65
CA HIS A 308 20.62 5.91 -8.23
C HIS A 308 20.12 7.06 -7.35
N HIS A 309 19.76 8.18 -7.97
CA HIS A 309 19.05 9.27 -7.33
C HIS A 309 17.54 9.00 -7.34
N MET A 310 16.93 8.77 -6.18
CA MET A 310 15.50 8.47 -6.06
C MET A 310 14.64 9.62 -6.61
N LEU A 311 14.97 10.86 -6.26
CA LEU A 311 14.57 12.05 -7.01
C LEU A 311 15.74 12.46 -7.91
N PRO A 312 15.61 12.41 -9.25
CA PRO A 312 16.70 12.79 -10.15
C PRO A 312 17.10 14.25 -10.01
N LEU A 313 18.37 14.54 -10.27
CA LEU A 313 18.91 15.91 -10.29
C LEU A 313 18.17 16.81 -11.29
N GLN A 314 17.66 16.24 -12.39
CA GLN A 314 16.84 16.95 -13.37
C GLN A 314 15.55 17.53 -12.77
N TYR A 315 15.03 16.94 -11.70
CA TYR A 315 13.76 17.30 -11.07
C TYR A 315 13.93 17.86 -9.65
N GLY A 316 15.12 18.39 -9.33
CA GLY A 316 15.41 19.03 -8.04
C GLY A 316 15.98 18.11 -6.98
N GLY A 317 16.32 16.86 -7.33
CA GLY A 317 17.09 15.98 -6.46
C GLY A 317 18.47 16.53 -6.14
N THR A 318 19.07 16.00 -5.07
CA THR A 318 20.42 16.38 -4.62
C THR A 318 21.30 15.15 -4.40
N ASN A 319 22.60 15.36 -4.16
CA ASN A 319 23.53 14.28 -3.79
C ASN A 319 23.46 13.89 -2.30
N ALA A 320 22.41 14.29 -1.57
CA ALA A 320 22.25 13.90 -0.18
C ALA A 320 22.13 12.38 -0.06
N PHE A 321 22.72 11.79 0.99
CA PHE A 321 22.67 10.34 1.22
C PHE A 321 21.24 9.79 1.24
N SER A 322 20.27 10.56 1.76
CA SER A 322 18.85 10.18 1.80
C SER A 322 18.14 10.22 0.45
N ASN A 323 18.78 10.70 -0.62
CA ASN A 323 18.26 10.69 -1.99
C ASN A 323 18.97 9.64 -2.87
N LEU A 324 19.91 8.88 -2.31
CA LEU A 324 20.75 7.96 -3.06
C LEU A 324 20.52 6.52 -2.62
N LEU A 325 20.47 5.60 -3.58
CA LEU A 325 20.31 4.16 -3.34
C LEU A 325 21.28 3.36 -4.21
N PRO A 326 22.05 2.40 -3.66
CA PRO A 326 22.83 1.48 -4.48
C PRO A 326 21.91 0.37 -5.01
N ILE A 327 21.73 0.31 -6.33
CA ILE A 327 20.87 -0.67 -6.98
C ILE A 327 21.59 -1.38 -8.12
N ASN A 328 21.10 -2.56 -8.49
CA ASN A 328 21.70 -3.35 -9.57
C ASN A 328 21.60 -2.58 -10.89
N THR A 329 22.67 -2.61 -11.69
CA THR A 329 22.73 -1.95 -13.00
C THR A 329 21.53 -2.32 -13.89
N SER A 330 21.11 -3.59 -13.89
CA SER A 330 19.95 -4.05 -14.67
C SER A 330 18.64 -3.42 -14.18
N ILE A 331 18.41 -3.32 -12.87
CA ILE A 331 17.22 -2.65 -12.30
C ILE A 331 17.26 -1.16 -12.66
N HIS A 332 18.41 -0.52 -12.50
CA HIS A 332 18.58 0.89 -12.83
C HIS A 332 18.27 1.19 -14.29
N GLN A 333 18.82 0.40 -15.22
CA GLN A 333 18.74 0.67 -16.66
C GLN A 333 17.45 0.17 -17.31
N LYS A 334 16.86 -0.94 -16.84
CA LYS A 334 15.69 -1.56 -17.46
C LYS A 334 14.36 -1.18 -16.82
N ILE A 335 14.36 -0.74 -15.56
CA ILE A 335 13.13 -0.45 -14.82
C ILE A 335 13.07 1.03 -14.43
N VAL A 336 14.06 1.50 -13.67
CA VAL A 336 13.98 2.82 -13.05
C VAL A 336 14.22 3.96 -14.05
N SER A 337 15.28 3.88 -14.86
CA SER A 337 15.57 4.91 -15.87
C SER A 337 14.47 5.01 -16.95
N PRO A 338 13.91 3.89 -17.46
CA PRO A 338 12.79 3.95 -18.39
C PRO A 338 11.53 4.55 -17.79
N TRP A 339 11.27 4.33 -16.48
CA TRP A 339 10.16 4.98 -15.80
C TRP A 339 10.30 6.51 -15.86
N TRP A 340 11.47 7.04 -15.50
CA TRP A 340 11.79 8.47 -15.54
C TRP A 340 11.84 9.04 -16.95
N ALA A 341 12.25 8.27 -17.95
CA ALA A 341 12.22 8.70 -19.35
C ALA A 341 10.78 8.89 -19.87
N ALA A 342 9.83 8.15 -19.30
CA ALA A 342 8.41 8.26 -19.59
C ALA A 342 7.63 9.15 -18.61
N TYR A 343 8.29 9.75 -17.61
CA TYR A 343 7.69 10.82 -16.79
C TYR A 343 7.34 12.04 -17.65
#